data_AF-A0A0C3DPH3-F1
#
_entry.id   AF-A0A0C3DPH3-F1
#
_cell.length_a   1.000
_cell.length_b   1.000
_cell.length_c   1.000
_cell.angle_alpha   90.00
_cell.angle_beta   90.00
_cell.angle_gamma   90.00
#
_symmetry.space_group_name_H-M   'P 1'
#
loop_
_entity.id
_entity.type
_entity.pdbx_description
1 polymer ?
#
loop_
_entity_poly.entity_id
_entity_poly.type
_entity_poly.pdbx_seq_one_letter_code
_entity_poly.pdbx_strand_id
1 'polypeptide(L)'
;ETDFDPFAIDLGPKHKQPIKTDQFNLLMKLDALMDPGLTTKQLKMLLTCCECGLTMTKRVYDDHECMVDSASEVIDLTTLLSDVE
;
A
#
# COMPACT_ATOMS: atom_id res chain seq x y z
N GLU A 1 -40.54 -9.93 -23.07
CA GLU A 1 -39.87 -8.66 -22.73
C GLU A 1 -39.01 -8.93 -21.51
N THR A 2 -37.69 -8.82 -21.64
CA THR A 2 -36.76 -9.04 -20.53
C THR A 2 -36.64 -7.73 -19.78
N ASP A 3 -37.08 -7.76 -18.52
CA ASP A 3 -36.88 -6.70 -17.54
C ASP A 3 -35.38 -6.41 -17.41
N PHE A 4 -34.94 -5.33 -18.05
CA PHE A 4 -33.55 -4.89 -18.03
C PHE A 4 -33.49 -3.74 -17.03
N ASP A 5 -33.10 -4.06 -15.79
CA ASP A 5 -32.86 -3.06 -14.76
C ASP A 5 -31.50 -2.38 -15.02
N PRO A 6 -31.47 -1.09 -15.42
CA PRO A 6 -30.23 -0.38 -15.73
C PRO A 6 -29.35 -0.15 -14.48
N PHE A 7 -29.88 -0.38 -13.28
CA PHE A 7 -29.20 -0.16 -12.01
C PHE A 7 -28.77 -1.46 -11.33
N ALA A 8 -28.98 -2.61 -11.96
CA ALA A 8 -28.46 -3.88 -11.49
C ALA A 8 -26.93 -3.89 -11.59
N ILE A 9 -26.25 -3.62 -10.46
CA ILE A 9 -24.80 -3.74 -10.37
C ILE A 9 -24.46 -5.23 -10.29
N ASP A 10 -23.89 -5.77 -11.36
CA ASP A 10 -23.37 -7.13 -11.37
C ASP A 10 -22.21 -7.22 -10.36
N LEU A 11 -22.46 -7.88 -9.23
CA LEU A 11 -21.47 -8.18 -8.21
C LEU A 11 -20.53 -9.25 -8.79
N GLY A 12 -19.68 -8.82 -9.72
CA GLY A 12 -18.64 -9.63 -10.34
C GLY A 12 -17.79 -10.37 -9.29
N PRO A 13 -16.98 -11.35 -9.73
CA PRO A 13 -16.32 -12.29 -8.83
C PRO A 13 -15.62 -11.56 -7.69
N LYS A 14 -16.04 -11.91 -6.46
CA LYS A 14 -15.60 -11.36 -5.16
C LYS A 14 -14.16 -10.84 -5.26
N HIS A 15 -13.99 -9.54 -5.01
CA HIS A 15 -12.69 -8.87 -4.94
C HIS A 15 -11.62 -9.84 -4.40
N LYS A 16 -10.67 -10.23 -5.27
CA LYS A 16 -9.47 -10.92 -4.81
C LYS A 16 -8.84 -9.98 -3.79
N GLN A 17 -8.81 -10.42 -2.54
CA GLN A 17 -8.11 -9.69 -1.48
C GLN A 17 -6.74 -9.28 -2.01
N PRO A 18 -6.29 -8.03 -1.80
CA PRO A 18 -5.02 -7.57 -2.31
C PRO A 18 -3.96 -8.58 -1.90
N ILE A 19 -3.24 -9.11 -2.89
CA ILE A 19 -2.17 -10.09 -2.66
C ILE A 19 -1.27 -9.45 -1.61
N LYS A 20 -1.11 -10.12 -0.46
CA LYS A 20 -0.15 -9.72 0.58
C LYS A 20 1.23 -9.76 -0.08
N THR A 21 1.62 -8.62 -0.61
CA THR A 21 2.86 -8.49 -1.35
C THR A 21 3.94 -8.36 -0.29
N ASP A 22 4.84 -9.33 -0.23
CA ASP A 22 5.99 -9.26 0.66
C ASP A 22 6.80 -8.01 0.29
N GLN A 23 6.78 -7.02 1.18
CA GLN A 23 7.42 -5.71 0.97
C GLN A 23 8.90 -5.86 0.62
N PHE A 24 9.59 -6.85 1.20
CA PHE A 24 10.99 -7.10 0.90
C PHE A 24 11.20 -7.57 -0.55
N ASN A 25 10.30 -8.42 -1.06
CA ASN A 25 10.37 -8.86 -2.46
C ASN A 25 10.11 -7.72 -3.44
N LEU A 26 9.27 -6.74 -3.07
CA LEU A 26 9.08 -5.53 -3.88
C LEU A 26 10.35 -4.68 -3.92
N LEU A 27 11.01 -4.48 -2.77
CA LEU A 27 12.26 -3.72 -2.70
C LEU A 27 13.39 -4.38 -3.50
N MET A 28 13.49 -5.71 -3.46
CA MET A 28 14.45 -6.45 -4.31
C MET A 28 14.18 -6.29 -5.81
N LYS A 29 12.90 -6.22 -6.23
CA LYS A 29 12.56 -5.98 -7.64
C LYS A 29 12.92 -4.57 -8.08
N LEU A 30 12.78 -3.58 -7.20
CA LEU A 30 13.18 -2.20 -7.47
C LEU A 30 14.71 -2.07 -7.56
N ASP A 31 15.46 -2.70 -6.66
CA ASP A 31 16.92 -2.77 -6.71
C ASP A 31 17.42 -3.42 -8.01
N ALA A 32 16.78 -4.50 -8.45
CA ALA A 32 17.12 -5.19 -9.68
C ALA A 32 16.78 -4.43 -10.98
N LEU A 33 16.01 -3.34 -10.91
CA LEU A 33 15.55 -2.60 -12.08
C LEU A 33 16.66 -1.75 -12.74
N MET A 34 17.58 -1.22 -11.94
CA MET A 34 18.68 -0.38 -12.41
C MET A 34 19.99 -0.85 -11.80
N ASP A 35 20.73 -1.65 -12.56
CA ASP A 35 22.07 -2.15 -12.21
C ASP A 35 22.17 -2.81 -10.81
N PRO A 36 21.82 -4.11 -10.69
CA PRO A 36 21.74 -4.80 -9.39
C PRO A 36 23.12 -4.86 -8.71
N GLY A 37 23.36 -3.92 -7.79
CA GLY A 37 24.62 -3.84 -7.04
C GLY A 37 24.57 -4.55 -5.70
N LEU A 38 23.39 -4.87 -5.18
CA LEU A 38 23.22 -5.32 -3.79
C LEU A 38 22.64 -6.73 -3.72
N THR A 39 23.31 -7.58 -2.95
CA THR A 39 22.75 -8.85 -2.51
C THR A 39 21.60 -8.61 -1.54
N THR A 40 20.68 -9.58 -1.42
CA THR A 40 19.60 -9.57 -0.42
C THR A 40 20.10 -9.29 0.99
N LYS A 41 21.28 -9.82 1.36
CA LYS A 41 21.90 -9.60 2.66
C LYS A 41 22.33 -8.14 2.85
N GLN A 42 22.95 -7.54 1.82
CA GLN A 42 23.36 -6.14 1.85
C GLN A 42 22.14 -5.20 1.94
N LEU A 43 21.08 -5.48 1.17
CA LEU A 43 19.85 -4.69 1.23
C LEU A 43 19.19 -4.78 2.62
N LYS A 44 19.11 -5.98 3.22
CA LYS A 44 18.61 -6.14 4.60
C LYS A 44 19.46 -5.40 5.63
N MET A 45 20.77 -5.28 5.40
CA MET A 45 21.64 -4.52 6.30
C MET A 45 21.43 -3.01 6.20
N LEU A 46 20.97 -2.50 5.07
CA LEU A 46 20.70 -1.07 4.84
C LEU A 46 19.32 -0.65 5.34
N LEU A 47 18.35 -1.56 5.31
CA LEU A 47 16.99 -1.28 5.71
C LEU A 47 16.78 -1.42 7.22
N THR A 48 15.82 -0.66 7.73
CA THR A 48 15.29 -0.75 9.08
C THR A 48 13.78 -0.48 9.03
N CYS A 49 13.05 -0.96 10.03
CA CYS A 49 11.61 -0.74 10.17
C CYS A 49 11.38 0.13 11.41
N CYS A 50 10.64 1.22 11.25
CA CYS A 50 10.19 2.04 12.37
C CYS A 50 8.95 1.42 13.04
N GLU A 51 8.67 1.82 14.28
CA GLU A 51 7.49 1.39 15.04
C GLU A 51 6.17 1.79 14.34
N CYS A 52 6.16 2.86 13.53
CA CYS A 52 5.03 3.23 12.68
C CYS A 52 4.78 2.28 11.48
N GLY A 53 5.64 1.28 11.27
CA GLY A 53 5.54 0.31 10.18
C GLY A 53 6.21 0.74 8.87
N LEU A 54 6.85 1.92 8.82
CA LEU A 54 7.57 2.38 7.64
C LEU A 54 8.95 1.69 7.53
N THR A 55 9.21 1.05 6.38
CA THR A 55 10.54 0.52 6.03
C THR A 55 11.36 1.61 5.34
N MET A 56 12.54 1.90 5.85
CA MET A 56 13.44 2.96 5.36
C MET A 56 14.91 2.52 5.44
N THR A 57 15.81 3.34 4.92
CA THR A 57 17.25 3.10 5.12
C THR A 57 17.68 3.57 6.51
N LYS A 58 18.65 2.89 7.12
CA LYS A 58 19.22 3.25 8.44
C LYS A 58 19.71 4.70 8.50
N ARG A 59 20.21 5.22 7.38
CA ARG A 59 20.69 6.61 7.29
C ARG A 59 19.60 7.64 7.57
N VAL A 60 18.36 7.34 7.19
CA VAL A 60 17.22 8.27 7.31
C VAL A 60 16.42 8.02 8.59
N TYR A 61 16.81 7.01 9.37
CA TYR A 61 16.09 6.64 10.60
C TYR A 61 16.15 7.73 11.66
N ASP A 62 17.31 8.37 11.85
CA ASP A 62 17.48 9.41 12.88
C ASP A 62 16.75 10.71 12.51
N ASP A 63 16.54 10.96 11.21
CA ASP A 63 15.78 12.11 10.70
C ASP A 63 14.27 11.81 10.59
N HIS A 64 13.83 10.59 10.91
CA HIS A 64 12.44 10.18 10.80
C HIS A 64 11.63 10.65 12.01
N GLU A 65 10.71 11.59 11.76
CA GLU A 65 9.70 11.99 12.73
C GLU A 65 8.54 10.97 12.72
N CYS A 66 8.55 10.06 13.70
CA CYS A 66 7.59 8.98 13.79
C CYS A 66 6.22 9.47 14.25
N MET A 67 5.23 9.45 13.36
CA MET A 67 3.83 9.74 13.68
C MET A 67 3.09 8.43 14.00
N VAL A 68 3.28 7.90 15.21
CA VAL A 68 2.58 6.68 15.69
C VAL A 68 1.08 6.94 15.92
N ASP A 69 0.71 8.19 16.20
CA ASP A 69 -0.62 8.58 16.72
C ASP A 69 -1.52 9.35 15.74
N SER A 70 -1.10 9.57 14.49
CA SER A 70 -2.03 10.07 13.48
C SER A 70 -2.88 8.88 13.03
N ALA A 71 -4.00 8.68 13.71
CA ALA A 71 -5.08 7.79 13.30
C ALA A 71 -5.11 7.70 11.77
N SER A 72 -5.12 6.48 11.24
CA SER A 72 -5.51 6.23 9.85
C SER A 72 -6.84 6.94 9.62
N GLU A 73 -6.78 8.19 9.17
CA GLU A 73 -7.94 8.97 8.80
C GLU A 73 -8.40 8.31 7.52
N VAL A 74 -9.35 7.39 7.67
CA VAL A 74 -10.05 6.81 6.55
C VAL A 74 -10.84 7.96 5.97
N ILE A 75 -10.28 8.60 4.94
CA ILE A 75 -10.96 9.63 4.18
C ILE A 75 -12.07 8.93 3.40
N ASP A 76 -13.28 8.95 3.95
CA ASP A 76 -14.47 8.41 3.30
C ASP A 76 -14.97 9.38 2.22
N LEU A 77 -14.55 9.11 0.98
CA LEU A 77 -14.96 9.87 -0.20
C LEU A 77 -16.40 9.55 -0.67
N THR A 78 -17.12 8.63 -0.02
CA THR A 78 -18.49 8.27 -0.42
C THR A 78 -19.55 9.26 0.09
N THR A 79 -19.19 10.12 1.04
CA THR A 79 -20.06 11.15 1.62
C THR A 79 -20.35 12.34 0.69
N LEU A 80 -19.60 12.51 -0.41
CA LEU A 80 -19.83 13.59 -1.38
C LEU A 80 -20.97 13.29 -2.37
N LEU A 81 -21.63 12.14 -2.25
CA LEU A 81 -22.71 11.72 -3.17
C LEU A 81 -24.11 11.74 -2.53
N SER A 82 -24.24 12.16 -1.27
CA SER A 82 -25.54 12.19 -0.56
C SER A 82 -26.37 13.46 -0.75
N ASP A 83 -25.87 14.49 -1.45
CA ASP A 83 -26.55 15.78 -1.61
C ASP A 83 -27.05 16.05 -3.04
N VAL A 84 -27.67 15.05 -3.67
CA VAL A 84 -28.46 15.27 -4.90
C VAL A 84 -29.89 14.76 -4.64
N GLU A 85 -30.70 15.64 -4.04
CA GLU A 85 -32.17 15.55 -4.07
C GLU A 85 -32.73 15.88 -5.46
#